data_AF-D6XVK3-F1
#
_entry.id   AF-D6XVK3-F1
#
_cell.length_a   1.000
_cell.length_b   1.000
_cell.length_c   1.000
_cell.angle_alpha   90.00
_cell.angle_beta   90.00
_cell.angle_gamma   90.00
#
_symmetry.space_group_name_H-M   'P 1'
#
loop_
_entity.id
_entity.type
_entity.pdbx_description
1 polymer ?
#
loop_
_entity_poly.entity_id
_entity_poly.type
_entity_poly.pdbx_seq_one_letter_code
_entity_poly.pdbx_strand_id
1 'polypeptide(L)'
;MITNEALHKKSPQELTSLLYEALLDNLEEGKAAIQSRDFMIANEKLQKANDILHRLGGGLNYEAGIVSDQLDALYNYASDLVVEANYTKDETKVDQALNALTPIVEAWQTALKTNQDKQPKMMKQKANAYEQSAIYE
;
A
#
# COMPACT_ATOMS: atom_id res chain seq x y z
N MET A 1 -6.21 20.64 -1.77
CA MET A 1 -6.68 19.65 -0.78
C MET A 1 -8.00 19.08 -1.25
N ILE A 2 -8.15 17.75 -1.21
CA ILE A 2 -9.42 17.07 -1.44
C ILE A 2 -10.35 17.37 -0.25
N THR A 3 -11.60 17.77 -0.48
CA THR A 3 -12.54 18.05 0.60
C THR A 3 -13.02 16.76 1.28
N ASN A 4 -13.40 16.83 2.56
CA ASN A 4 -14.00 15.69 3.27
C ASN A 4 -15.23 15.13 2.52
N GLU A 5 -16.03 16.02 1.93
CA GLU A 5 -17.19 15.63 1.12
C GLU A 5 -16.80 14.84 -0.13
N ALA A 6 -15.68 15.19 -0.78
CA ALA A 6 -15.16 14.46 -1.93
C ALA A 6 -14.54 13.10 -1.55
N LEU A 7 -13.96 12.98 -0.34
CA LEU A 7 -13.46 11.70 0.17
C LEU A 7 -14.59 10.71 0.44
N HIS A 8 -15.71 11.16 1.01
CA HIS A 8 -16.86 10.28 1.29
C HIS A 8 -17.55 9.70 0.04
N LYS A 9 -17.30 10.28 -1.14
CA LYS A 9 -17.85 9.81 -2.41
C LYS A 9 -16.97 8.77 -3.11
N LYS A 10 -15.76 8.50 -2.58
CA LYS A 10 -14.83 7.52 -3.16
C LYS A 10 -15.17 6.11 -2.72
N SER A 11 -15.03 5.17 -3.66
CA SER A 11 -15.07 3.74 -3.37
C SER A 11 -13.88 3.33 -2.47
N PRO A 12 -13.98 2.19 -1.76
CA PRO A 12 -12.86 1.66 -0.99
C PRO A 12 -11.57 1.51 -1.83
N GLN A 13 -11.70 1.09 -3.09
CA GLN A 13 -10.56 0.89 -3.97
C GLN A 13 -9.88 2.21 -4.37
N GLU A 14 -10.66 3.27 -4.58
CA GLU A 14 -10.14 4.62 -4.83
C GLU A 14 -9.48 5.21 -3.58
N LEU A 15 -10.01 4.93 -2.39
CA LEU A 15 -9.38 5.35 -1.13
C LEU A 15 -8.02 4.65 -0.93
N THR A 16 -7.93 3.34 -1.19
CA THR A 16 -6.64 2.63 -1.17
C THR A 16 -5.66 3.21 -2.19
N SER A 17 -6.13 3.59 -3.38
CA SER A 17 -5.27 4.24 -4.38
C SER A 17 -4.72 5.57 -3.89
N LEU A 18 -5.51 6.38 -3.19
CA LEU A 18 -5.04 7.63 -2.60
C LEU A 18 -4.03 7.40 -1.47
N LEU A 19 -4.18 6.32 -0.69
CA LEU A 19 -3.18 5.95 0.31
C LEU A 19 -1.85 5.59 -0.35
N TYR A 20 -1.88 4.82 -1.45
CA TYR A 20 -0.65 4.49 -2.19
C TYR A 20 0.02 5.72 -2.82
N GLU A 21 -0.75 6.63 -3.42
CA GLU A 21 -0.22 7.88 -3.97
C GLU A 21 0.45 8.71 -2.86
N ALA A 22 -0.27 8.93 -1.75
CA ALA A 22 0.28 9.65 -0.61
C ALA A 22 1.50 8.95 0.01
N LEU A 23 1.56 7.62 -0.01
CA LEU A 23 2.71 6.86 0.48
C LEU A 23 3.96 7.17 -0.35
N LEU A 24 3.88 7.08 -1.67
CA LEU A 24 5.01 7.38 -2.55
C LEU A 24 5.43 8.85 -2.43
N ASP A 25 4.47 9.78 -2.44
CA ASP A 25 4.75 11.21 -2.28
C ASP A 25 5.50 11.50 -0.97
N ASN A 26 5.07 10.92 0.16
CA ASN A 26 5.75 11.12 1.44
C ASN A 26 7.15 10.48 1.47
N LEU A 27 7.37 9.35 0.78
CA LEU A 27 8.69 8.75 0.67
C LEU A 27 9.63 9.64 -0.18
N GLU A 28 9.17 10.12 -1.33
CA GLU A 28 9.96 11.00 -2.21
C GLU A 28 10.28 12.33 -1.54
N GLU A 29 9.30 12.96 -0.89
CA GLU A 29 9.52 14.20 -0.15
C GLU A 29 10.43 13.98 1.07
N GLY A 30 10.27 12.87 1.77
CA GLY A 30 11.15 12.47 2.87
C GLY A 30 12.60 12.28 2.42
N LYS A 31 12.80 11.64 1.26
CA LYS A 31 14.11 11.48 0.62
C LYS A 31 14.72 12.83 0.25
N ALA A 32 13.97 13.69 -0.43
CA ALA A 32 14.44 15.01 -0.84
C ALA A 32 14.82 15.87 0.38
N ALA A 33 14.08 15.75 1.48
CA ALA A 33 14.39 16.43 2.74
C ALA A 33 15.65 15.89 3.43
N ILE A 34 15.93 14.58 3.34
CA ILE A 34 17.24 14.02 3.78
C ILE A 34 18.37 14.65 2.97
N GLN A 35 18.24 14.69 1.64
CA GLN A 35 19.25 15.24 0.71
C GLN A 35 19.55 16.72 0.98
N SER A 36 18.51 17.51 1.27
CA SER A 36 18.65 18.93 1.61
C SER A 36 19.05 19.18 3.06
N ARG A 37 19.19 18.12 3.87
CA ARG A 37 19.43 18.16 5.32
C ARG A 37 18.33 18.85 6.13
N ASP A 38 17.12 18.93 5.60
CA ASP A 38 15.93 19.33 6.35
C ASP A 38 15.36 18.12 7.12
N PHE A 39 16.02 17.82 8.24
CA PHE A 39 15.69 16.62 9.02
C PHE A 39 14.34 16.69 9.74
N MET A 40 13.79 17.89 9.95
CA MET A 40 12.47 18.06 10.54
C MET A 40 11.40 17.63 9.53
N ILE A 41 11.49 18.11 8.29
CA ILE A 41 10.59 17.70 7.22
C ILE A 41 10.78 16.22 6.89
N ALA A 42 12.03 15.73 6.80
CA ALA A 42 12.29 14.31 6.59
C ALA A 42 11.59 13.44 7.63
N ASN A 43 11.69 13.81 8.91
CA ASN A 43 11.03 13.09 9.98
C ASN A 43 9.50 13.11 9.86
N GLU A 44 8.90 14.27 9.59
CA GLU A 44 7.45 14.38 9.42
C GLU A 44 6.94 13.49 8.27
N LYS A 45 7.62 13.55 7.12
CA LYS A 45 7.22 12.82 5.91
C LYS A 45 7.38 11.32 6.08
N LEU A 46 8.50 10.86 6.63
CA LEU A 46 8.73 9.43 6.85
C LEU A 46 7.81 8.85 7.94
N GLN A 47 7.43 9.63 8.97
CA GLN A 47 6.40 9.20 9.91
C GLN A 47 5.03 9.02 9.22
N LYS A 48 4.63 9.97 8.37
CA LYS A 48 3.38 9.86 7.59
C LYS A 48 3.38 8.67 6.64
N ALA A 49 4.49 8.41 5.95
CA ALA A 49 4.64 7.22 5.12
C ALA A 49 4.43 5.95 5.96
N ASN A 50 5.02 5.89 7.16
CA ASN A 50 4.88 4.74 8.04
C ASN A 50 3.45 4.55 8.57
N ASP A 51 2.76 5.63 8.92
CA ASP A 51 1.34 5.58 9.33
C ASP A 51 0.45 5.01 8.22
N ILE A 52 0.75 5.32 6.96
CA ILE A 52 0.03 4.77 5.80
C ILE A 52 0.32 3.28 5.65
N LEU A 53 1.56 2.83 5.80
CA LEU A 53 1.92 1.40 5.73
C LEU A 53 1.15 0.59 6.79
N HIS A 54 1.12 1.05 8.03
CA HIS A 54 0.33 0.41 9.08
C HIS A 54 -1.17 0.42 8.78
N ARG A 55 -1.70 1.50 8.19
CA ARG A 55 -3.10 1.58 7.77
C ARG A 55 -3.42 0.56 6.67
N LEU A 56 -2.55 0.42 5.69
CA LEU A 56 -2.70 -0.53 4.59
C LEU A 56 -2.68 -1.97 5.13
N GLY A 57 -1.70 -2.32 5.97
CA GLY A 57 -1.62 -3.63 6.63
C GLY A 57 -2.85 -3.95 7.47
N GLY A 58 -3.30 -3.01 8.32
CA GLY A 58 -4.51 -3.16 9.12
C GLY A 58 -5.81 -3.23 8.29
N GLY A 59 -5.77 -2.85 7.02
CA GLY A 59 -6.89 -2.90 6.08
C GLY A 59 -6.90 -4.14 5.18
N LEU A 60 -5.94 -5.06 5.32
CA LEU A 60 -5.87 -6.26 4.50
C LEU A 60 -7.04 -7.21 4.78
N ASN A 61 -7.60 -7.78 3.71
CA ASN A 61 -8.55 -8.87 3.82
C ASN A 61 -7.81 -10.21 3.80
N TYR A 62 -7.63 -10.82 4.98
CA TYR A 62 -6.95 -12.11 5.11
C TYR A 62 -7.68 -13.28 4.43
N GLU A 63 -8.97 -13.14 4.12
CA GLU A 63 -9.69 -14.13 3.31
C GLU A 63 -9.19 -14.18 1.85
N ALA A 64 -8.39 -13.20 1.41
CA ALA A 64 -7.73 -13.23 0.10
C ALA A 64 -6.55 -14.22 0.02
N GLY A 65 -6.27 -14.96 1.10
CA GLY A 65 -5.26 -16.01 1.14
C GLY A 65 -3.84 -15.47 0.98
N ILE A 66 -2.99 -16.21 0.27
CA ILE A 66 -1.54 -15.95 0.16
C ILE A 66 -1.16 -14.52 -0.24
N VAL A 67 -2.02 -13.84 -1.02
CA VAL A 67 -1.76 -12.45 -1.44
C VAL A 67 -1.79 -11.51 -0.25
N SER A 68 -2.70 -11.72 0.70
CA SER A 68 -2.78 -10.89 1.91
C SER A 68 -1.54 -11.05 2.79
N ASP A 69 -1.07 -12.28 3.00
CA ASP A 69 0.14 -12.56 3.77
C ASP A 69 1.40 -11.95 3.12
N GLN A 70 1.49 -12.03 1.79
CA GLN A 70 2.60 -11.42 1.05
C GLN A 70 2.60 -9.89 1.12
N LEU A 71 1.42 -9.27 1.05
CA LEU A 71 1.28 -7.82 1.20
C LEU A 71 1.59 -7.38 2.63
N ASP A 72 1.14 -8.12 3.64
CA ASP A 72 1.45 -7.82 5.05
C ASP A 72 2.96 -7.88 5.30
N ALA A 73 3.62 -8.95 4.83
CA ALA A 73 5.07 -9.08 4.93
C ALA A 73 5.81 -7.93 4.21
N LEU A 74 5.34 -7.55 3.02
CA LEU A 74 5.92 -6.44 2.26
C LEU A 74 5.75 -5.09 2.97
N TYR A 75 4.57 -4.81 3.53
CA TYR A 75 4.32 -3.55 4.24
C TYR A 75 5.13 -3.45 5.52
N ASN A 76 5.27 -4.56 6.26
CA ASN A 76 6.12 -4.60 7.45
C ASN A 76 7.60 -4.39 7.08
N TYR A 77 8.09 -5.03 6.03
CA TYR A 77 9.45 -4.80 5.53
C TYR A 77 9.68 -3.34 5.11
N ALA A 78 8.74 -2.74 4.38
CA ALA A 78 8.83 -1.33 4.01
C ALA A 78 8.76 -0.40 5.23
N SER A 79 7.96 -0.74 6.25
CA SER A 79 7.86 0.01 7.51
C SER A 79 9.21 0.03 8.24
N ASP A 80 9.86 -1.13 8.36
CA ASP A 80 11.19 -1.24 8.97
C ASP A 80 12.23 -0.38 8.24
N LEU A 81 12.25 -0.43 6.91
CA LEU A 81 13.12 0.42 6.08
C LEU A 81 12.86 1.91 6.31
N VAL A 82 11.60 2.34 6.37
CA VAL A 82 11.21 3.74 6.56
C VAL A 82 11.58 4.24 7.95
N VAL A 83 11.37 3.43 8.98
CA VAL A 83 11.78 3.74 10.36
C VAL A 83 13.29 3.88 10.44
N GLU A 84 14.03 2.93 9.87
CA GLU A 84 15.49 2.96 9.88
C GLU A 84 16.02 4.15 9.07
N ALA A 85 15.47 4.41 7.87
CA ALA A 85 15.80 5.57 7.05
C ALA A 85 15.58 6.88 7.81
N ASN A 86 14.49 6.99 8.56
CA ASN A 86 14.23 8.16 9.36
C ASN A 86 15.22 8.28 10.52
N TYR A 87 15.52 7.20 11.22
CA TYR A 87 16.46 7.23 12.33
C TYR A 87 17.88 7.60 11.89
N THR A 88 18.38 6.98 10.82
CA THR A 88 19.76 7.15 10.34
C THR A 88 19.92 8.28 9.33
N LYS A 89 18.81 8.82 8.80
CA LYS A 89 18.79 9.75 7.67
C LYS A 89 19.48 9.18 6.42
N ASP A 90 19.27 7.89 6.19
CA ASP A 90 19.83 7.16 5.04
C ASP A 90 18.83 7.08 3.89
N GLU A 91 19.04 7.90 2.86
CA GLU A 91 18.19 7.95 1.67
C GLU A 91 18.16 6.62 0.88
N THR A 92 19.19 5.78 1.00
CA THR A 92 19.25 4.51 0.27
C THR A 92 18.21 3.51 0.79
N LYS A 93 17.75 3.66 2.03
CA LYS A 93 16.66 2.87 2.60
C LYS A 93 15.30 3.35 2.12
N VAL A 94 15.14 4.66 1.93
CA VAL A 94 13.94 5.22 1.29
C VAL A 94 13.83 4.70 -0.15
N ASP A 95 14.95 4.64 -0.87
CA ASP A 95 14.99 4.05 -2.21
C ASP A 95 14.61 2.57 -2.24
N GLN A 96 15.05 1.79 -1.26
CA GLN A 96 14.64 0.39 -1.14
C GLN A 96 13.13 0.25 -0.88
N ALA A 97 12.56 1.09 -0.02
CA ALA A 97 11.13 1.11 0.24
C ALA A 97 10.33 1.49 -1.02
N LEU A 98 10.75 2.55 -1.72
CA LEU A 98 10.16 2.95 -3.01
C LEU A 98 10.19 1.81 -4.03
N ASN A 99 11.36 1.19 -4.23
CA ASN A 99 11.50 0.08 -5.17
C ASN A 99 10.62 -1.13 -4.82
N ALA A 100 10.43 -1.41 -3.54
CA ALA A 100 9.58 -2.51 -3.08
C ALA A 100 8.08 -2.21 -3.27
N LEU A 101 7.67 -0.95 -3.11
CA LEU A 101 6.26 -0.53 -3.12
C LEU A 101 5.74 -0.14 -4.51
N THR A 102 6.56 0.48 -5.35
CA THR A 102 6.15 0.98 -6.68
C THR A 102 5.43 -0.07 -7.53
N PRO A 103 5.92 -1.32 -7.66
CA PRO A 103 5.22 -2.34 -8.45
C PRO A 103 3.80 -2.64 -7.95
N ILE A 104 3.58 -2.59 -6.63
CA ILE A 104 2.25 -2.79 -6.03
C ILE A 104 1.33 -1.62 -6.36
N VAL A 105 1.82 -0.39 -6.28
CA VAL A 105 1.06 0.81 -6.64
C VAL A 105 0.67 0.79 -8.11
N GLU A 106 1.61 0.47 -9.01
CA GLU A 106 1.37 0.35 -10.45
C GLU A 106 0.36 -0.77 -10.77
N ALA A 107 0.49 -1.92 -10.12
CA ALA A 107 -0.45 -3.02 -10.24
C ALA A 107 -1.85 -2.61 -9.78
N TRP A 108 -1.97 -1.89 -8.66
CA TRP A 108 -3.25 -1.39 -8.14
C TRP A 108 -3.90 -0.39 -9.10
N GLN A 109 -3.12 0.56 -9.62
CA GLN A 109 -3.62 1.54 -10.60
C GLN A 109 -4.06 0.86 -11.90
N THR A 110 -3.32 -0.14 -12.34
CA THR A 110 -3.68 -0.95 -13.51
C THR A 110 -4.98 -1.72 -13.24
N ALA A 111 -5.11 -2.34 -12.07
CA ALA A 111 -6.32 -3.03 -11.67
C ALA A 111 -7.53 -2.09 -11.64
N LEU A 112 -7.40 -0.86 -11.13
CA LEU A 112 -8.49 0.13 -11.15
C LEU A 112 -8.93 0.52 -12.57
N LYS A 113 -7.98 0.66 -13.51
CA LYS A 113 -8.28 1.00 -14.92
C LYS A 113 -8.89 -0.15 -15.69
N THR A 114 -8.49 -1.39 -15.36
CA THR A 114 -8.92 -2.61 -16.05
C THR A 114 -10.17 -3.24 -15.44
N ASN A 115 -10.52 -2.90 -14.20
CA ASN A 115 -11.76 -3.30 -13.55
C ASN A 115 -12.96 -2.53 -14.11
N GLN A 116 -13.41 -2.96 -15.29
CA GLN A 116 -14.83 -3.24 -15.46
C GLN A 116 -15.07 -4.60 -14.82
N ASP A 117 -15.81 -4.64 -13.71
CA ASP A 117 -16.16 -5.86 -12.98
C ASP A 117 -16.94 -6.82 -13.90
N LYS A 118 -16.22 -7.70 -14.62
CA LYS A 118 -16.79 -8.65 -15.59
C LYS A 118 -17.12 -10.01 -15.00
N GLN A 119 -16.86 -10.25 -13.71
CA GLN A 119 -17.20 -11.53 -13.08
C GLN A 119 -18.35 -11.37 -12.08
N PRO A 120 -19.57 -11.81 -12.44
CA PRO A 120 -20.71 -11.75 -11.54
C PRO A 120 -20.44 -12.58 -10.27
N LYS A 121 -20.94 -12.09 -9.12
CA LYS A 121 -20.82 -12.71 -7.78
C LYS A 121 -21.02 -14.24 -7.75
N MET A 122 -21.83 -14.79 -8.65
CA MET A 122 -22.04 -16.24 -8.82
C MET A 122 -20.76 -17.03 -9.18
N MET A 123 -19.82 -16.46 -9.94
CA MET A 123 -18.58 -17.15 -10.32
C MET A 123 -17.60 -17.27 -9.14
N LYS A 124 -17.55 -16.27 -8.26
CA LYS A 124 -16.72 -16.29 -7.04
C LYS A 124 -17.17 -17.36 -6.05
N GLN A 125 -18.49 -17.56 -5.92
CA GLN A 125 -19.05 -18.63 -5.08
C GLN A 125 -18.74 -20.04 -5.61
N LYS A 126 -18.71 -20.23 -6.93
CA LYS A 126 -18.36 -21.53 -7.53
C LYS A 126 -16.88 -21.87 -7.35
N ALA A 127 -15.98 -20.91 -7.56
CA ALA A 127 -14.54 -21.13 -7.39
C ALA A 127 -14.20 -21.57 -5.94
N ASN A 128 -14.75 -20.88 -4.94
CA ASN A 128 -14.59 -21.28 -3.53
C ASN A 128 -15.16 -22.68 -3.24
N ALA A 129 -16.29 -23.06 -3.85
CA ALA A 129 -16.86 -24.38 -3.64
C ALA A 129 -15.98 -25.51 -4.21
N TYR A 130 -15.33 -25.29 -5.36
CA TYR A 130 -14.39 -26.26 -5.94
C TYR A 130 -13.12 -26.40 -5.10
N GLU A 131 -12.55 -25.29 -4.64
CA GLU A 131 -11.38 -25.28 -3.75
C GLU A 131 -11.70 -25.98 -2.42
N GLN A 132 -12.89 -25.75 -1.86
CA GLN A 132 -13.35 -26.47 -0.67
C GLN A 132 -13.50 -27.97 -0.91
N SER A 133 -14.05 -28.41 -2.05
CA SER A 133 -14.19 -29.85 -2.34
C SER A 133 -12.86 -30.55 -2.61
N ALA A 134 -11.88 -29.87 -3.20
CA ALA A 134 -10.57 -30.45 -3.53
C ALA A 134 -9.67 -30.65 -2.30
N ILE A 135 -10.00 -30.01 -1.17
CA ILE A 135 -9.28 -30.17 0.11
C ILE A 135 -9.71 -31.45 0.85
N TYR A 136 -10.84 -32.06 0.47
CA TYR A 136 -11.40 -33.25 1.14
C TYR A 136 -11.32 -34.55 0.32
N GLU A 137 -10.56 -34.57 -0.79
CA GLU A 137 -10.16 -35.80 -1.51
C GLU A 137 -8.70 -36.17 -1.22
#